data_AF-A0A4R9AA73-F1
#
_entry.id   AF-A0A4R9AA73-F1
#
_cell.length_a   1.000
_cell.length_b   1.000
_cell.length_c   1.000
_cell.angle_alpha   90.00
_cell.angle_beta   90.00
_cell.angle_gamma   90.00
#
_symmetry.space_group_name_H-M   'P 1'
#
loop_
_entity.id
_entity.type
_entity.pdbx_description
1 polymer ?
#
loop_
_entity_poly.entity_id
_entity_poly.type
_entity_poly.pdbx_seq_one_letter_code
_entity_poly.pdbx_strand_id
1 'polypeptide(L)'
;MSHRLRDHLTAAALDAWAALLPTSCSGCGAADRALCAACRLALLPAVHPVTRDDVRIWSALTYEGVARHVIAAYKDNGRTDAAAALAAPLRAAIVAALAAAPSLPAPSRVAPSR
;
A
#
# COMPACT_ATOMS: atom_id res chain seq x y z
N MET A 1 -32.34 17.79 8.23
CA MET A 1 -31.69 18.44 9.39
C MET A 1 -30.88 17.44 10.25
N SER A 2 -31.38 16.23 10.47
CA SER A 2 -30.73 15.16 11.25
C SER A 2 -29.43 14.58 10.66
N HIS A 3 -29.22 14.65 9.33
CA HIS A 3 -28.00 14.12 8.71
C HIS A 3 -26.76 14.97 9.02
N ARG A 4 -26.87 16.31 8.89
CA ARG A 4 -25.77 17.23 9.25
C ARG A 4 -25.38 17.10 10.71
N LEU A 5 -26.36 16.97 11.60
CA LEU A 5 -26.09 16.78 13.02
C LEU A 5 -25.33 15.47 13.29
N ARG A 6 -25.72 14.38 12.61
CA ARG A 6 -24.98 13.11 12.66
C ARG A 6 -23.55 13.25 12.12
N ASP A 7 -23.36 13.93 11.01
CA ASP A 7 -22.03 14.13 10.41
C ASP A 7 -21.12 14.94 11.36
N HIS A 8 -21.65 16.00 11.98
CA HIS A 8 -20.92 16.81 12.96
C HIS A 8 -20.56 16.02 14.24
N LEU A 9 -21.50 15.22 14.77
CA LEU A 9 -21.24 14.37 15.93
C LEU A 9 -20.22 13.27 15.64
N THR A 10 -20.25 12.70 14.42
CA THR A 10 -19.30 11.67 14.00
C THR A 10 -17.89 12.26 13.86
N ALA A 11 -17.76 13.46 13.26
CA ALA A 11 -16.49 14.16 13.18
C ALA A 11 -15.92 14.48 14.57
N ALA A 12 -16.73 15.06 15.46
CA ALA A 12 -16.30 15.40 16.82
C ALA A 12 -15.88 14.17 17.64
N ALA A 13 -16.57 13.04 17.46
CA ALA A 13 -16.21 11.78 18.12
C ALA A 13 -14.87 11.21 17.61
N LEU A 14 -14.60 11.30 16.30
CA LEU A 14 -13.31 10.89 15.71
C LEU A 14 -12.17 11.79 16.19
N ASP A 15 -12.40 13.10 16.29
CA ASP A 15 -11.41 14.06 16.81
C ASP A 15 -11.09 13.79 18.29
N ALA A 16 -12.11 13.54 19.13
CA ALA A 16 -11.92 13.18 20.53
C ALA A 16 -11.19 11.83 20.71
N TRP A 17 -11.50 10.84 19.86
CA TRP A 17 -10.80 9.55 19.86
C TRP A 17 -9.34 9.68 19.42
N ALA A 18 -9.04 10.54 18.44
CA ALA A 18 -7.68 10.83 18.02
C ALA A 18 -6.83 11.44 19.15
N ALA A 19 -7.44 12.25 20.03
CA ALA A 19 -6.76 12.81 21.20
C ALA A 19 -6.45 11.76 22.29
N LEU A 20 -7.32 10.75 22.46
CA LEU A 20 -7.17 9.71 23.48
C LEU A 20 -6.33 8.51 23.01
N LEU A 21 -6.40 8.15 21.72
CA LEU A 21 -5.63 7.09 21.09
C LEU A 21 -5.04 7.58 19.76
N PRO A 22 -3.92 8.34 19.81
CA PRO A 22 -3.35 8.96 18.63
C PRO A 22 -2.91 7.91 17.62
N THR A 23 -3.46 8.00 16.40
CA THR A 23 -2.96 7.22 15.27
C THR A 23 -1.64 7.81 14.82
N SER A 24 -0.57 7.04 14.93
CA SER A 24 0.73 7.43 14.37
C SER A 24 0.81 7.02 12.90
N CYS A 25 1.38 7.91 12.09
CA CYS A 25 1.66 7.69 10.67
C CYS A 25 2.59 6.50 10.50
N SER A 26 2.18 5.50 9.72
CA SER A 26 2.97 4.29 9.47
C SER A 26 4.29 4.55 8.73
N GLY A 27 4.45 5.72 8.09
CA GLY A 27 5.68 6.10 7.38
C GLY A 27 6.66 6.91 8.22
N CYS A 28 6.20 7.98 8.86
CA CYS A 28 7.06 8.93 9.58
C CYS A 28 6.79 9.03 11.10
N GLY A 29 5.76 8.37 11.62
CA GLY A 29 5.41 8.41 13.04
C GLY A 29 4.67 9.67 13.51
N ALA A 30 4.43 10.66 12.63
CA ALA A 30 3.66 11.85 12.99
C ALA A 30 2.23 11.49 13.48
N ALA A 31 1.74 12.23 14.47
CA ALA A 31 0.43 11.98 15.08
C ALA A 31 -0.75 12.29 14.13
N ASP A 32 -1.93 11.86 14.56
CA ASP A 32 -3.25 12.21 14.04
C ASP A 32 -3.59 11.73 12.63
N ARG A 33 -2.73 10.92 11.99
CA ARG A 33 -3.01 10.35 10.67
C ARG A 33 -2.39 8.95 10.54
N ALA A 34 -3.20 7.98 10.13
CA ALA A 34 -2.79 6.64 9.70
C ALA A 34 -1.61 6.64 8.72
N LEU A 35 -1.70 7.46 7.67
CA LEU A 35 -0.62 7.74 6.72
C LEU A 35 -0.79 9.16 6.16
N CYS A 36 0.16 10.04 6.48
CA CYS A 36 0.09 11.46 6.12
C CYS A 36 0.31 11.71 4.61
N ALA A 37 -0.08 12.90 4.14
CA ALA A 37 0.03 13.27 2.73
C ALA A 37 1.46 13.22 2.19
N ALA A 38 2.45 13.68 2.96
CA ALA A 38 3.86 13.62 2.57
C ALA A 38 4.35 12.17 2.39
N CYS A 39 3.97 11.27 3.30
CA CYS A 39 4.31 9.85 3.16
C CYS A 39 3.57 9.20 2.00
N ARG A 40 2.32 9.60 1.70
CA ARG A 40 1.62 9.14 0.49
C ARG A 40 2.34 9.56 -0.79
N LEU A 41 2.87 10.79 -0.85
CA LEU A 41 3.66 11.25 -1.99
C LEU A 41 4.97 10.47 -2.13
N ALA A 42 5.63 10.12 -1.02
CA ALA A 42 6.82 9.28 -1.03
C ALA A 42 6.56 7.83 -1.51
N LEU A 43 5.29 7.39 -1.57
CA LEU A 43 4.89 6.09 -2.11
C LEU A 43 4.42 6.15 -3.57
N LEU A 44 4.56 7.30 -4.24
CA LEU A 44 4.30 7.38 -5.68
C LEU A 44 5.23 6.39 -6.42
N PRO A 45 4.68 5.61 -7.38
CA PRO A 45 5.45 4.58 -8.05
C PRO A 45 6.60 5.14 -8.89
N ALA A 46 7.79 4.61 -8.66
CA ALA A 46 8.96 4.76 -9.53
C ALA A 46 9.40 3.36 -9.99
N VAL A 47 8.76 2.88 -11.05
CA VAL A 47 8.93 1.50 -11.51
C VAL A 47 10.29 1.29 -12.17
N HIS A 48 11.03 0.28 -11.70
CA HIS A 48 12.33 -0.10 -12.24
C HIS A 48 12.56 -1.62 -12.15
N PRO A 49 13.29 -2.21 -13.11
CA PRO A 49 13.70 -3.60 -13.05
C PRO A 49 14.89 -3.77 -12.09
N VAL A 50 14.94 -4.92 -11.43
CA VAL A 50 16.01 -5.32 -10.52
C VAL A 50 16.32 -6.79 -10.79
N THR A 51 17.59 -7.14 -10.97
CA THR A 51 18.01 -8.55 -11.09
C THR A 51 18.42 -9.08 -9.72
N ARG A 52 17.92 -10.25 -9.33
CA ARG A 52 18.31 -11.01 -8.13
C ARG A 52 18.39 -12.48 -8.50
N ASP A 53 19.54 -13.11 -8.25
CA ASP A 53 19.76 -14.54 -8.52
C ASP A 53 19.27 -14.97 -9.93
N ASP A 54 19.66 -14.19 -10.95
CA ASP A 54 19.26 -14.34 -12.37
C ASP A 54 17.75 -14.19 -12.67
N VAL A 55 16.95 -13.85 -11.66
CA VAL A 55 15.52 -13.52 -11.81
C VAL A 55 15.35 -12.01 -11.96
N ARG A 56 14.68 -11.60 -13.06
CA ARG A 56 14.25 -10.20 -13.24
C ARG A 56 12.99 -9.94 -12.43
N ILE A 57 13.10 -9.01 -11.49
CA ILE A 57 12.02 -8.53 -10.62
C ILE A 57 11.68 -7.10 -11.03
N TRP A 58 10.41 -6.71 -10.89
CA TRP A 58 9.98 -5.33 -11.06
C TRP A 58 9.60 -4.76 -9.70
N SER A 59 10.20 -3.63 -9.34
CA SER A 59 9.86 -2.87 -8.13
C SER A 59 9.31 -1.51 -8.49
N ALA A 60 8.35 -1.01 -7.70
CA ALA A 60 7.83 0.35 -7.83
C ALA A 60 8.35 1.30 -6.74
N LEU A 61 9.06 0.77 -5.74
CA LEU A 61 9.58 1.51 -4.60
C LEU A 61 10.97 1.00 -4.23
N THR A 62 11.86 1.89 -3.81
CA THR A 62 13.10 1.47 -3.12
C THR A 62 12.74 1.12 -1.68
N TYR A 63 13.23 -0.02 -1.17
CA TYR A 63 12.96 -0.45 0.21
C TYR A 63 13.79 0.34 1.24
N GLU A 64 13.48 1.62 1.36
CA GLU A 64 14.15 2.57 2.26
C GLU A 64 13.16 3.60 2.79
N GLY A 65 13.58 4.36 3.82
CA GLY A 65 12.80 5.45 4.40
C GLY A 65 11.32 5.11 4.63
N VAL A 66 10.43 5.96 4.09
CA VAL A 66 8.97 5.81 4.22
C VAL A 66 8.48 4.46 3.70
N ALA A 67 8.95 4.01 2.53
CA ALA A 67 8.50 2.76 1.94
C ALA A 67 8.82 1.57 2.84
N ARG A 68 10.03 1.52 3.40
CA ARG A 68 10.43 0.49 4.36
C ARG A 68 9.51 0.47 5.59
N HIS A 69 9.25 1.62 6.20
CA HIS A 69 8.42 1.69 7.41
C HIS A 69 6.97 1.31 7.15
N VAL A 70 6.37 1.81 6.07
CA VAL A 70 4.97 1.51 5.72
C VAL A 70 4.80 0.02 5.39
N ILE A 71 5.73 -0.59 4.66
CA ILE A 71 5.70 -2.02 4.35
C ILE A 71 5.83 -2.85 5.63
N ALA A 72 6.77 -2.51 6.52
CA ALA A 72 6.91 -3.21 7.80
C ALA A 72 5.67 -3.07 8.67
N ALA A 73 5.08 -1.87 8.75
CA ALA A 73 3.85 -1.62 9.50
C ALA A 73 2.68 -2.46 8.97
N TYR A 74 2.52 -2.57 7.64
CA TYR A 74 1.49 -3.39 7.02
C TYR A 74 1.73 -4.88 7.24
N LYS A 75 2.95 -5.36 6.94
CA LYS A 75 3.30 -6.79 6.93
C LYS A 75 3.38 -7.37 8.33
N ASP A 76 4.07 -6.69 9.24
CA ASP A 76 4.49 -7.24 10.53
C ASP A 76 3.63 -6.71 11.69
N ASN A 77 3.08 -5.50 11.57
CA ASN A 77 2.31 -4.85 12.65
C ASN A 77 0.79 -4.79 12.40
N GLY A 78 0.30 -5.43 11.33
CA GLY A 78 -1.14 -5.52 11.02
C GLY A 78 -1.81 -4.19 10.66
N ARG A 79 -1.04 -3.16 10.26
CA ARG A 79 -1.57 -1.84 9.85
C ARG A 79 -2.19 -1.90 8.44
N THR A 80 -3.38 -2.52 8.36
CA THR A 80 -4.13 -2.71 7.11
C THR A 80 -4.59 -1.41 6.45
N ASP A 81 -4.64 -0.31 7.21
CA ASP A 81 -4.85 1.05 6.72
C ASP A 81 -3.78 1.50 5.70
N ALA A 82 -2.59 0.90 5.72
CA ALA A 82 -1.54 1.13 4.73
C ALA A 82 -1.75 0.41 3.38
N ALA A 83 -2.64 -0.60 3.32
CA ALA A 83 -2.80 -1.46 2.15
C ALA A 83 -3.18 -0.67 0.88
N ALA A 84 -4.13 0.26 1.00
CA ALA A 84 -4.58 1.06 -0.13
C ALA A 84 -3.46 1.93 -0.71
N ALA A 85 -2.57 2.45 0.14
CA ALA A 85 -1.44 3.26 -0.30
C ALA A 85 -0.34 2.40 -0.99
N LEU A 86 -0.17 1.15 -0.57
CA LEU A 86 0.75 0.19 -1.18
C LEU A 86 0.20 -0.46 -2.46
N ALA A 87 -1.13 -0.50 -2.62
CA ALA A 87 -1.77 -1.11 -3.78
C ALA A 87 -1.42 -0.41 -5.10
N ALA A 88 -1.35 0.92 -5.12
CA ALA A 88 -1.01 1.68 -6.32
C ALA A 88 0.41 1.37 -6.87
N PRO A 89 1.49 1.45 -6.05
CA PRO A 89 2.81 1.06 -6.53
C PRO A 89 2.93 -0.43 -6.85
N LEU A 90 2.31 -1.32 -6.07
CA LEU A 90 2.29 -2.75 -6.39
C LEU A 90 1.64 -3.01 -7.75
N ARG A 91 0.50 -2.39 -8.03
CA ARG A 91 -0.17 -2.47 -9.34
C ARG A 91 0.75 -2.00 -10.46
N ALA A 92 1.45 -0.89 -10.27
CA ALA A 92 2.37 -0.36 -11.29
C ALA A 92 3.52 -1.34 -11.60
N ALA A 93 4.11 -1.97 -10.58
CA ALA A 93 5.12 -3.01 -10.75
C ALA A 93 4.58 -4.24 -11.50
N ILE A 94 3.38 -4.72 -11.15
CA ILE A 94 2.73 -5.85 -11.82
C ILE A 94 2.49 -5.54 -13.30
N VAL A 95 1.95 -4.35 -13.62
CA VAL A 95 1.70 -3.95 -15.01
C VAL A 95 2.99 -3.93 -15.82
N ALA A 96 4.07 -3.38 -15.28
CA ALA A 96 5.36 -3.38 -15.97
C ALA A 96 5.94 -4.78 -16.15
N ALA A 97 5.79 -5.65 -15.14
CA ALA A 97 6.21 -7.04 -15.23
C ALA A 97 5.46 -7.80 -16.34
N LEU A 98 4.13 -7.63 -16.40
CA LEU A 98 3.31 -8.25 -17.44
C LEU A 98 3.65 -7.72 -18.84
N ALA A 99 3.92 -6.43 -18.98
CA ALA A 99 4.33 -5.83 -20.25
C ALA A 99 5.70 -6.34 -20.74
N ALA A 100 6.59 -6.71 -19.82
CA ALA A 100 7.92 -7.24 -20.12
C ALA A 100 7.96 -8.77 -20.22
N ALA A 101 6.88 -9.45 -19.84
CA ALA A 101 6.81 -10.90 -19.90
C ALA A 101 6.73 -11.36 -21.37
N PRO A 102 7.54 -12.34 -21.79
CA PRO A 102 7.33 -12.96 -23.09
C PRO A 102 5.93 -13.58 -23.13
N SER A 103 5.28 -13.56 -24.29
CA SER A 103 3.99 -14.22 -24.48
C SER A 103 4.15 -15.72 -24.22
N LEU A 104 3.67 -16.19 -23.07
CA LEU A 104 3.58 -17.62 -22.80
C LEU A 104 2.49 -18.20 -23.71
N PRO A 105 2.71 -19.36 -24.34
CA PRO A 105 1.62 -20.09 -24.99
C PRO A 105 0.51 -20.35 -23.96
N ALA A 106 -0.75 -20.25 -24.41
CA ALA A 106 -1.92 -20.39 -23.54
C ALA A 106 -1.83 -21.68 -22.71
N PRO A 107 -2.16 -21.65 -21.40
CA PRO A 107 -2.07 -22.83 -20.56
C PRO A 107 -2.92 -23.95 -21.16
N SER A 108 -2.31 -25.10 -21.46
CA SER A 108 -3.05 -26.29 -21.86
C SER A 108 -3.98 -26.65 -20.72
N ARG A 109 -5.29 -26.80 -21.01
CA ARG A 109 -6.26 -27.22 -20.00
C ARG A 109 -5.78 -28.53 -19.36
N VAL A 110 -5.56 -28.51 -18.06
CA VAL A 110 -5.24 -29.72 -17.30
C VAL A 110 -6.48 -30.60 -17.35
N ALA A 111 -6.40 -31.73 -18.07
CA ALA A 111 -7.48 -32.71 -18.09
C ALA A 111 -7.64 -33.30 -16.67
N PRO A 112 -8.87 -33.50 -16.18
CA PRO A 112 -9.09 -34.06 -14.85
C PRO A 112 -8.48 -35.47 -14.74
N SER A 113 -7.71 -35.71 -13.68
CA SER A 113 -7.28 -37.05 -13.29
C SER A 113 -8.51 -37.86 -12.87
N ARG A 114 -8.67 -39.06 -13.45
CA ARG A 114 -9.75 -40.01 -13.12
C ARG A 114 -9.68 -40.52 -11.70
#